data_AF-A0A8J2W3F5-F1
#
_entry.id   AF-A0A8J2W3F5-F1
#
_cell.length_a   1.000
_cell.length_b   1.000
_cell.length_c   1.000
_cell.angle_alpha   90.00
_cell.angle_beta   90.00
_cell.angle_gamma   90.00
#
_symmetry.space_group_name_H-M   'P 1'
#
loop_
_entity.id
_entity.type
_entity.pdbx_description
1 polymer ?
#
loop_
_entity_poly.entity_id
_entity_poly.type
_entity_poly.pdbx_seq_one_letter_code
_entity_poly.pdbx_strand_id
1 'polypeptide(L)'
;MGFKDSFKQFFNLDEDLEEQMAKMEASEEQERSARSRLSRRNHRSLEEQETAGVQEQLEHPAEVAHVNPYNFDDVQMIIDEAKHHKIVIFNLSKVTRVEAKRMLDFISGAVYALDAQIAKVHNHTFVFALDTLDIEPVLSDYNVNQTS
;
A
#
# COMPACT_ATOMS: atom_id res chain seq x y z
N MET A 1 13.47 10.39 2.09
CA MET A 1 12.38 10.83 1.18
C MET A 1 11.23 11.31 2.04
N GLY A 2 10.53 12.38 1.65
CA GLY A 2 9.63 13.08 2.57
C GLY A 2 8.30 12.35 2.72
N PHE A 3 7.67 12.46 3.90
CA PHE A 3 6.29 12.02 4.20
C PHE A 3 5.27 12.26 3.07
N LYS A 4 5.46 13.34 2.29
CA LYS A 4 4.62 13.68 1.14
C LYS A 4 4.68 12.65 0.02
N ASP A 5 5.78 11.93 -0.17
CA ASP A 5 5.92 10.92 -1.21
C ASP A 5 5.16 9.64 -0.84
N SER A 6 5.25 9.20 0.43
CA SER A 6 4.47 8.06 0.95
C SER A 6 2.97 8.36 0.97
N PHE A 7 2.58 9.56 1.43
CA PHE A 7 1.19 10.01 1.41
C PHE A 7 0.65 10.15 -0.02
N LYS A 8 1.44 10.72 -0.96
CA LYS A 8 1.03 10.84 -2.36
C LYS A 8 0.95 9.50 -3.08
N GLN A 9 1.83 8.54 -2.80
CA GLN A 9 1.70 7.18 -3.35
C GLN A 9 0.47 6.48 -2.80
N PHE A 10 0.13 6.72 -1.53
CA PHE A 10 -1.07 6.15 -0.89
C PHE A 10 -2.36 6.73 -1.46
N PHE A 11 -2.45 8.05 -1.64
CA PHE A 11 -3.62 8.73 -2.21
C PHE A 11 -3.70 8.66 -3.75
N ASN A 12 -2.56 8.62 -4.47
CA ASN A 12 -2.59 8.32 -5.92
C ASN A 12 -3.14 6.94 -6.18
N LEU A 13 -2.94 5.98 -5.27
CA LEU A 13 -3.59 4.67 -5.40
C LEU A 13 -5.11 4.75 -5.30
N ASP A 14 -5.68 5.73 -4.58
CA ASP A 14 -7.13 5.96 -4.57
C ASP A 14 -7.59 6.58 -5.91
N GLU A 15 -6.78 7.47 -6.49
CA GLU A 15 -7.04 8.11 -7.80
C GLU A 15 -6.92 7.11 -8.96
N ASP A 16 -5.89 6.26 -8.99
CA ASP A 16 -5.75 5.15 -9.94
C ASP A 16 -6.83 4.06 -9.77
N LEU A 17 -7.33 3.83 -8.54
CA LEU A 17 -8.34 2.81 -8.27
C LEU A 17 -9.75 3.32 -8.60
N GLU A 18 -10.02 4.61 -8.41
CA GLU A 18 -11.20 5.27 -8.96
C GLU A 18 -11.14 5.37 -10.49
N GLU A 19 -9.98 5.69 -11.07
CA GLU A 19 -9.81 5.74 -12.52
C GLU A 19 -9.95 4.36 -13.15
N GLN A 20 -9.43 3.29 -12.52
CA GLN A 20 -9.64 1.90 -12.98
C GLN A 20 -11.10 1.44 -12.86
N MET A 21 -11.83 1.86 -11.83
CA MET A 21 -13.26 1.56 -11.70
C MET A 21 -14.10 2.32 -12.72
N ALA A 22 -13.81 3.61 -12.93
CA ALA A 22 -14.45 4.43 -13.96
C ALA A 22 -14.14 3.89 -15.36
N LYS A 23 -12.94 3.33 -15.59
CA LYS A 23 -12.55 2.71 -16.86
C LYS A 23 -13.22 1.36 -17.08
N MET A 24 -13.46 0.57 -16.03
CA MET A 24 -14.24 -0.66 -16.10
C MET A 24 -15.72 -0.36 -16.43
N GLU A 25 -16.30 0.65 -15.78
CA GLU A 25 -17.67 1.11 -16.03
C GLU A 25 -17.83 1.74 -17.43
N ALA A 26 -16.85 2.52 -17.88
CA ALA A 26 -16.82 3.06 -19.25
C ALA A 26 -16.59 1.98 -20.33
N SER A 27 -15.90 0.90 -19.99
CA SER A 27 -15.63 -0.21 -20.94
C SER A 27 -16.88 -1.05 -21.24
N GLU A 28 -17.79 -1.23 -20.28
CA GLU A 28 -19.06 -1.95 -20.47
C GLU A 28 -20.03 -1.22 -21.40
N GLU A 29 -19.99 0.12 -21.42
CA GLU A 29 -20.82 0.95 -22.32
C GLU A 29 -20.23 1.06 -23.74
N GLN A 30 -18.91 0.90 -23.89
CA GLN A 30 -18.22 0.90 -25.18
C GLN A 30 -18.31 -0.44 -25.94
N GLU A 31 -18.46 -1.59 -25.27
CA GLU A 31 -18.60 -2.90 -25.93
C GLU A 31 -19.88 -3.00 -26.80
N ARG A 32 -20.92 -2.20 -26.53
CA ARG A 32 -22.12 -2.10 -27.39
C ARG A 32 -21.93 -1.27 -28.66
N SER A 33 -20.89 -0.44 -28.77
CA SER A 33 -20.77 0.55 -29.85
C SER A 33 -19.53 0.43 -30.75
N ALA A 34 -18.52 -0.37 -30.40
CA ALA A 34 -17.20 -0.33 -31.05
C ALA A 34 -16.78 -1.61 -31.81
N ARG A 35 -17.69 -2.26 -32.54
CA ARG A 35 -17.37 -3.25 -33.61
C ARG A 35 -16.71 -2.58 -34.85
N SER A 36 -16.01 -1.46 -34.66
CA SER A 36 -15.62 -0.54 -35.71
C SER A 36 -14.30 0.15 -35.36
N ARG A 37 -13.25 -0.27 -36.08
CA ARG A 37 -12.01 0.45 -36.44
C ARG A 37 -10.73 0.04 -35.70
N LEU A 38 -9.89 -0.61 -36.50
CA LEU A 38 -8.51 -1.04 -36.23
C LEU A 38 -7.49 0.11 -36.20
N SER A 39 -6.38 -0.14 -35.47
CA SER A 39 -4.97 -0.11 -35.94
C SER A 39 -4.00 0.94 -35.38
N ARG A 40 -2.79 0.43 -35.01
CA ARG A 40 -1.43 1.04 -34.89
C ARG A 40 -1.01 1.60 -33.51
N ARG A 41 0.25 1.57 -33.02
CA ARG A 41 1.54 0.86 -33.27
C ARG A 41 2.59 1.48 -32.29
N ASN A 42 3.32 0.63 -31.54
CA ASN A 42 4.71 0.66 -30.96
C ASN A 42 5.36 1.83 -30.14
N HIS A 43 6.18 1.38 -29.14
CA HIS A 43 7.50 1.87 -28.63
C HIS A 43 7.51 3.03 -27.57
N ARG A 44 8.36 3.14 -26.52
CA ARG A 44 9.66 2.54 -26.08
C ARG A 44 10.00 2.97 -24.60
N SER A 45 10.90 2.22 -23.96
CA SER A 45 11.65 2.31 -22.66
C SER A 45 12.03 3.66 -22.02
N LEU A 46 12.21 3.66 -20.69
CA LEU A 46 13.32 4.31 -19.97
C LEU A 46 13.72 3.53 -18.70
N GLU A 47 15.03 3.27 -18.56
CA GLU A 47 15.76 2.81 -17.38
C GLU A 47 16.16 4.01 -16.51
N GLU A 48 16.24 3.84 -15.19
CA GLU A 48 17.14 4.60 -14.32
C GLU A 48 17.58 3.72 -13.12
N GLN A 49 18.88 3.40 -13.10
CA GLN A 49 19.64 2.81 -11.98
C GLN A 49 20.34 3.94 -11.21
N GLU A 50 20.60 3.74 -9.91
CA GLU A 50 21.81 4.11 -9.12
C GLU A 50 21.49 3.89 -7.62
N THR A 51 22.02 2.87 -6.91
CA THR A 51 23.33 2.66 -6.24
C THR A 51 23.63 3.50 -4.99
N ALA A 52 24.27 2.81 -4.02
CA ALA A 52 24.84 3.23 -2.73
C ALA A 52 23.85 3.27 -1.56
N GLY A 53 24.07 2.65 -0.39
CA GLY A 53 25.28 2.07 0.19
C GLY A 53 25.38 2.52 1.66
N VAL A 54 25.33 1.55 2.57
CA VAL A 54 25.79 1.57 3.97
C VAL A 54 24.91 2.30 5.00
N GLN A 55 24.31 1.55 5.92
CA GLN A 55 24.66 1.56 7.36
C GLN A 55 23.84 0.47 8.09
N GLU A 56 24.51 -0.64 8.42
CA GLU A 56 23.98 -1.69 9.28
C GLU A 56 23.97 -1.14 10.72
N GLN A 57 22.88 -0.46 11.06
CA GLN A 57 22.56 -0.10 12.43
C GLN A 57 21.86 -1.32 13.02
N LEU A 58 22.51 -1.95 14.00
CA LEU A 58 21.97 -3.09 14.74
C LEU A 58 20.78 -2.63 15.57
N GLU A 59 19.64 -2.45 14.91
CA GLU A 59 18.36 -2.23 15.55
C GLU A 59 17.80 -3.60 15.92
N HIS A 60 17.34 -3.73 17.16
CA HIS A 60 16.68 -4.96 17.61
C HIS A 60 15.61 -5.36 16.59
N PRO A 61 15.50 -6.64 16.19
CA PRO A 61 14.55 -7.04 15.18
C PRO A 61 13.16 -6.63 15.66
N ALA A 62 12.55 -5.67 14.95
CA ALA A 62 11.22 -5.21 15.27
C ALA A 62 10.27 -6.42 15.22
N GLU A 63 9.44 -6.59 16.24
CA GLU A 63 8.46 -7.67 16.24
C GLU A 63 7.45 -7.40 15.13
N VAL A 64 7.21 -8.39 14.28
CA VAL A 64 6.24 -8.30 13.18
C VAL A 64 4.92 -8.88 13.66
N ALA A 65 3.86 -8.08 13.62
CA ALA A 65 2.50 -8.49 13.95
C ALA A 65 1.65 -8.61 12.68
N HIS A 66 0.91 -9.70 12.54
CA HIS A 66 -0.03 -9.89 11.43
C HIS A 66 -1.47 -9.73 11.88
N VAL A 67 -2.22 -8.87 11.22
CA VAL A 67 -3.62 -8.57 11.57
C VAL A 67 -4.53 -8.76 10.36
N ASN A 68 -5.60 -9.54 10.52
CA ASN A 68 -6.63 -9.70 9.50
C ASN A 68 -7.93 -9.10 10.01
N PRO A 69 -8.15 -7.78 9.85
CA PRO A 69 -9.36 -7.13 10.33
C PRO A 69 -10.61 -7.63 9.60
N TYR A 70 -11.73 -7.58 10.29
CA TYR A 70 -13.06 -7.90 9.77
C TYR A 70 -14.01 -6.71 9.86
N ASN A 71 -13.80 -5.81 10.80
CA ASN A 71 -14.66 -4.64 11.03
C ASN A 71 -13.82 -3.43 11.46
N PHE A 72 -14.43 -2.24 11.43
CA PHE A 72 -13.75 -0.98 11.71
C PHE A 72 -13.08 -0.90 13.10
N ASP A 73 -13.59 -1.61 14.10
CA ASP A 73 -13.06 -1.54 15.47
C ASP A 73 -11.64 -2.15 15.56
N ASP A 74 -11.30 -3.07 14.64
CA ASP A 74 -9.97 -3.69 14.56
C ASP A 74 -8.85 -2.67 14.24
N VAL A 75 -9.19 -1.49 13.73
CA VAL A 75 -8.23 -0.42 13.45
C VAL A 75 -7.52 0.05 14.73
N GLN A 76 -8.22 0.06 15.87
CA GLN A 76 -7.60 0.43 17.13
C GLN A 76 -6.48 -0.55 17.51
N MET A 77 -6.71 -1.85 17.30
CA MET A 77 -5.70 -2.88 17.54
C MET A 77 -4.47 -2.70 16.64
N ILE A 78 -4.67 -2.38 15.35
CA ILE A 78 -3.56 -2.10 14.42
C ILE A 78 -2.70 -0.92 14.93
N ILE A 79 -3.34 0.14 15.40
CA ILE A 79 -2.65 1.33 15.91
C ILE A 79 -1.92 1.04 17.22
N ASP A 80 -2.57 0.30 18.12
CA ASP A 80 -1.98 -0.03 19.42
C ASP A 80 -0.79 -0.98 19.28
N GLU A 81 -0.83 -1.99 18.40
CA GLU A 81 0.34 -2.84 18.15
C GLU A 81 1.54 -2.02 17.64
N ALA A 82 1.32 -1.07 16.73
CA ALA A 82 2.40 -0.20 16.24
C ALA A 82 2.98 0.70 17.33
N LYS A 83 2.14 1.22 18.25
CA LYS A 83 2.58 1.98 19.43
C LYS A 83 3.45 1.14 20.38
N HIS A 84 3.33 -0.18 20.35
CA HIS A 84 4.20 -1.10 21.08
C HIS A 84 5.50 -1.42 20.32
N HIS A 85 5.94 -0.55 19.41
CA HIS A 85 7.15 -0.72 18.60
C HIS A 85 7.15 -1.99 17.73
N LYS A 86 5.98 -2.35 17.18
CA LYS A 86 5.84 -3.47 16.24
C LYS A 86 5.62 -2.98 14.81
N ILE A 87 6.13 -3.75 13.85
CA ILE A 87 5.75 -3.57 12.43
C ILE A 87 4.47 -4.35 12.22
N VAL A 88 3.39 -3.66 11.89
CA VAL A 88 2.06 -4.27 11.74
C VAL A 88 1.75 -4.47 10.28
N ILE A 89 1.55 -5.72 9.88
CA ILE A 89 1.12 -6.10 8.54
C ILE A 89 -0.35 -6.47 8.61
N PHE A 90 -1.19 -5.78 7.84
CA PHE A 90 -2.62 -6.04 7.87
C PHE A 90 -3.24 -6.21 6.49
N ASN A 91 -4.25 -7.07 6.41
CA ASN A 91 -4.93 -7.40 5.15
C ASN A 91 -6.43 -7.06 5.20
N LEU A 92 -6.86 -6.17 4.31
CA LEU A 92 -8.24 -5.68 4.19
C LEU A 92 -9.10 -6.47 3.20
N SER A 93 -8.67 -7.65 2.71
CA SER A 93 -9.41 -8.40 1.68
C SER A 93 -10.78 -8.90 2.16
N LYS A 94 -10.96 -9.04 3.47
CA LYS A 94 -12.23 -9.46 4.11
C LYS A 94 -13.13 -8.29 4.50
N VAL A 95 -12.67 -7.06 4.32
CA VAL A 95 -13.38 -5.84 4.66
C VAL A 95 -14.05 -5.29 3.41
N THR A 96 -15.25 -4.72 3.56
CA THR A 96 -15.93 -4.08 2.42
C THR A 96 -15.14 -2.88 1.92
N ARG A 97 -15.22 -2.55 0.62
CA ARG A 97 -14.49 -1.39 0.06
C ARG A 97 -14.75 -0.09 0.82
N VAL A 98 -16.01 0.13 1.22
CA VAL A 98 -16.42 1.35 1.95
C VAL A 98 -15.78 1.39 3.33
N GLU A 99 -15.76 0.27 4.06
CA GLU A 99 -15.11 0.21 5.36
C GLU A 99 -13.58 0.28 5.25
N ALA A 100 -12.98 -0.38 4.26
CA ALA A 100 -11.54 -0.33 4.02
C ALA A 100 -11.07 1.11 3.80
N LYS A 101 -11.77 1.91 2.99
CA LYS A 101 -11.47 3.35 2.83
C LYS A 101 -11.53 4.09 4.18
N ARG A 102 -12.59 3.89 4.96
CA ARG A 102 -12.74 4.50 6.29
C ARG A 102 -11.62 4.10 7.25
N MET A 103 -11.21 2.83 7.25
CA MET A 103 -10.11 2.34 8.06
C MET A 103 -8.80 3.04 7.67
N LEU A 104 -8.52 3.13 6.37
CA LEU A 104 -7.32 3.80 5.86
C LEU A 104 -7.32 5.30 6.17
N ASP A 105 -8.47 5.97 6.08
CA ASP A 105 -8.60 7.38 6.48
C ASP A 105 -8.25 7.55 7.96
N PHE A 106 -8.75 6.68 8.84
CA PHE A 106 -8.46 6.73 10.26
C PHE A 106 -6.98 6.43 10.56
N ILE A 107 -6.40 5.42 9.90
CA ILE A 107 -4.99 5.07 10.03
C ILE A 107 -4.12 6.23 9.53
N SER A 108 -4.50 6.94 8.46
CA SER A 108 -3.74 8.10 7.98
C SER A 108 -3.64 9.22 9.02
N GLY A 109 -4.68 9.41 9.85
CA GLY A 109 -4.64 10.31 10.99
C GLY A 109 -3.67 9.84 12.08
N ALA A 110 -3.63 8.53 12.35
CA ALA A 110 -2.71 7.94 13.32
C ALA A 110 -1.25 7.98 12.82
N VAL A 111 -1.02 7.73 11.53
CA VAL A 111 0.27 7.87 10.84
C VAL A 111 0.83 9.27 11.08
N TYR A 112 0.00 10.30 10.87
CA TYR A 112 0.39 11.68 11.12
C TYR A 112 0.66 11.98 12.60
N ALA A 113 -0.17 11.46 13.50
CA ALA A 113 -0.05 11.76 14.93
C ALA A 113 1.11 11.03 15.63
N LEU A 114 1.57 9.91 15.07
CA LEU A 114 2.59 9.03 15.67
C LEU A 114 3.96 9.13 14.98
N ASP A 115 4.14 10.04 14.01
CA ASP A 115 5.33 10.09 13.15
C ASP A 115 5.66 8.69 12.61
N ALA A 116 4.69 8.12 11.92
CA ALA A 116 4.74 6.76 11.41
C ALA A 116 4.60 6.75 9.88
N GLN A 117 4.87 5.59 9.30
CA GLN A 117 4.78 5.31 7.88
C GLN A 117 3.81 4.18 7.59
N ILE A 118 3.17 4.28 6.42
CA ILE A 118 2.31 3.24 5.86
C ILE A 118 2.74 2.93 4.42
N ALA A 119 2.82 1.65 4.08
CA ALA A 119 3.20 1.18 2.76
C ALA A 119 2.27 0.05 2.29
N LYS A 120 1.89 0.03 1.01
CA LYS A 120 1.17 -1.08 0.41
C LYS A 120 2.17 -2.12 -0.11
N VAL A 121 2.02 -3.37 0.31
CA VAL A 121 2.92 -4.47 -0.09
C VAL A 121 2.27 -5.47 -1.03
N HIS A 122 0.94 -5.58 -1.01
CA HIS A 122 0.19 -6.46 -1.92
C HIS A 122 -1.26 -5.96 -2.09
N ASN A 123 -2.05 -6.64 -2.91
CA ASN A 123 -3.48 -6.41 -3.02
C ASN A 123 -4.16 -6.55 -1.65
N HIS A 124 -4.73 -5.43 -1.16
CA HIS A 124 -5.35 -5.30 0.15
C HIS A 124 -4.42 -5.53 1.34
N THR A 125 -3.10 -5.68 1.16
CA THR A 125 -2.14 -5.86 2.28
C THR A 125 -1.26 -4.62 2.42
N PHE A 126 -1.16 -4.16 3.66
CA PHE A 126 -0.45 -2.94 4.04
C PHE A 126 0.47 -3.19 5.23
N VAL A 127 1.49 -2.36 5.34
CA VAL A 127 2.44 -2.32 6.45
C VAL A 127 2.30 -0.98 7.13
N PHE A 128 2.23 -0.97 8.46
CA PHE A 128 2.21 0.21 9.31
C PHE A 128 3.29 0.08 10.39
N ALA A 129 4.17 1.08 10.47
CA ALA A 129 5.31 1.09 11.39
C ALA A 129 5.67 2.52 11.78
N LEU A 130 6.26 2.71 12.96
CA LEU A 130 6.83 4.00 13.36
C LEU A 130 8.03 4.36 12.46
N ASP A 131 8.29 5.65 12.23
CA ASP A 131 9.42 6.10 11.37
C ASP A 131 10.79 5.67 11.92
N THR A 132 10.87 5.33 13.21
CA THR A 132 12.08 4.80 13.84
C THR A 132 12.37 3.35 13.48
N LEU A 133 11.47 2.64 12.79
CA LEU A 133 11.63 1.24 12.45
C LEU A 133 11.90 1.09 10.95
N ASP A 134 12.91 0.30 10.61
CA ASP A 134 13.18 -0.07 9.22
C ASP A 134 12.18 -1.13 8.72
N ILE A 135 11.48 -0.80 7.63
CA ILE A 135 10.49 -1.68 7.00
C ILE A 135 11.06 -2.43 5.80
N GLU A 136 12.23 -2.05 5.27
CA GLU A 136 12.85 -2.68 4.09
C GLU A 136 13.00 -4.21 4.20
N PRO A 137 13.37 -4.79 5.36
CA PRO A 137 13.45 -6.25 5.51
C PRO A 137 12.09 -6.91 5.27
N VAL A 138 11.02 -6.32 5.80
CA VAL A 138 9.65 -6.83 5.67
C VAL A 138 9.18 -6.69 4.22
N LEU A 139 9.44 -5.56 3.57
CA LEU A 139 9.08 -5.37 2.16
C LEU A 139 9.77 -6.39 1.26
N SER A 140 11.04 -6.69 1.54
CA SER A 140 11.85 -7.66 0.80
C SER A 140 11.29 -9.08 0.93
N ASP A 141 10.93 -9.51 2.13
CA ASP A 141 10.34 -10.84 2.37
C ASP A 141 9.03 -11.04 1.61
N TYR A 142 8.21 -10.00 1.47
CA TYR A 142 6.93 -10.07 0.75
C TYR A 142 7.07 -10.07 -0.78
N ASN A 143 8.13 -9.46 -1.32
CA ASN A 143 8.41 -9.48 -2.75
C ASN A 143 9.03 -10.81 -3.19
N VAL A 144 9.94 -11.38 -2.40
CA VAL A 144 10.62 -12.64 -2.73
C VAL A 144 9.62 -13.80 -2.83
N ASN A 145 8.62 -13.84 -1.95
CA ASN A 145 7.62 -14.91 -1.88
C ASN A 145 6.54 -14.86 -2.99
N GLN A 146 6.58 -13.88 -3.92
CA GLN A 146 5.63 -13.76 -5.04
C GLN A 146 6.19 -14.28 -6.38
N THR A 147 7.46 -14.70 -6.43
CA THR A 147 8.15 -15.10 -7.68
C THR A 147 8.28 -16.62 -7.88
N SER A 148 7.57 -17.45 -7.11
CA SER A 148 7.63 -18.92 -7.18
C SER A 148 6.28 -19.54 -7.51
#